data_AF-A0A9P6SQ88-F1
#
_entry.id   AF-A0A9P6SQ88-F1
#
_cell.length_a   1.000
_cell.length_b   1.000
_cell.length_c   1.000
_cell.angle_alpha   90.00
_cell.angle_beta   90.00
_cell.angle_gamma   90.00
#
_symmetry.space_group_name_H-M   'P 1'
#
loop_
_entity.id
_entity.type
_entity.pdbx_description
1 polymer ?
#
loop_
_entity_poly.entity_id
_entity_poly.type
_entity_poly.pdbx_seq_one_letter_code
_entity_poly.pdbx_strand_id
1 'polypeptide(L)'
;MKEFLLRNLHGDVEGTCSGRVGYIICVYVGPLQVFVAQKLMPNDFKFDSNGPCYRGDDQMIEKNGQVRLKIVGLKHQATQINAVGTIKEDYLGQIQ
;
A
#
# COMPACT_ATOMS: atom_id res chain seq x y z
N MET A 1 -7.26 20.61 -13.02
CA MET A 1 -5.94 20.27 -12.42
C MET A 1 -6.00 19.09 -11.45
N LYS A 2 -7.04 18.93 -10.60
CA LYS A 2 -7.15 17.76 -9.68
C LYS A 2 -7.18 16.40 -10.39
N GLU A 3 -7.74 16.32 -11.59
CA GLU A 3 -7.85 15.07 -12.37
C GLU A 3 -6.54 14.64 -13.06
N PHE A 4 -5.59 15.56 -13.32
CA PHE A 4 -4.35 15.23 -14.04
C PHE A 4 -3.33 14.50 -13.17
N LEU A 5 -3.33 14.80 -11.86
CA LEU A 5 -2.61 14.01 -10.86
C LEU A 5 -3.28 12.64 -10.69
N LEU A 6 -4.60 12.62 -10.56
CA LEU A 6 -5.44 11.42 -10.40
C LEU A 6 -5.25 10.39 -11.52
N ARG A 7 -5.17 10.86 -12.78
CA ARG A 7 -5.06 9.99 -13.95
C ARG A 7 -3.66 9.41 -14.15
N ASN A 8 -2.62 10.09 -13.65
CA ASN A 8 -1.26 9.54 -13.62
C ASN A 8 -0.98 8.72 -12.35
N LEU A 9 -1.68 8.97 -11.24
CA LEU A 9 -1.57 8.20 -9.98
C LEU A 9 -2.43 6.94 -9.91
N HIS A 10 -3.41 6.77 -10.81
CA HIS A 10 -4.09 5.48 -11.00
C HIS A 10 -3.18 4.40 -11.62
N GLY A 11 -1.91 4.75 -11.91
CA GLY A 11 -0.85 3.82 -12.26
C GLY A 11 -0.17 3.22 -11.04
N ASP A 12 0.63 2.18 -11.27
CA ASP A 12 1.43 1.50 -10.26
C ASP A 12 2.29 2.51 -9.51
N VAL A 13 2.15 2.54 -8.18
CA VAL A 13 2.91 3.40 -7.29
C VAL A 13 3.80 2.57 -6.40
N GLU A 14 5.05 2.97 -6.35
CA GLU A 14 6.07 2.34 -5.52
C GLU A 14 6.23 3.21 -4.27
N GLY A 15 6.20 2.59 -3.11
CA GLY A 15 6.44 3.31 -1.87
C GLY A 15 7.04 2.43 -0.80
N THR A 16 7.46 3.07 0.28
CA THR A 16 8.14 2.40 1.37
C THR A 16 7.14 2.03 2.46
N CYS A 17 7.08 0.75 2.81
CA CYS A 17 6.26 0.27 3.92
C CYS A 17 6.84 0.81 5.23
N SER A 18 6.10 1.67 5.93
CA SER A 18 6.52 2.17 7.26
C SER A 18 6.13 1.24 8.40
N GLY A 19 5.17 0.34 8.16
CA GLY A 19 4.70 -0.65 9.12
C GLY A 19 3.19 -0.78 9.20
N ARG A 20 2.75 -1.47 10.26
CA ARG A 20 1.36 -1.80 10.53
C ARG A 20 0.68 -0.67 11.30
N VAL A 21 -0.45 -0.18 10.80
CA VAL A 21 -1.36 0.69 11.57
C VAL A 21 -2.68 -0.06 11.71
N GLY A 22 -2.84 -0.89 12.75
CA GLY A 22 -4.04 -1.71 12.92
C GLY A 22 -4.14 -2.85 11.87
N TYR A 23 -5.25 -2.99 11.16
CA TYR A 23 -5.48 -4.07 10.17
C TYR A 23 -5.04 -3.72 8.74
N ILE A 24 -4.24 -2.66 8.57
CA ILE A 24 -3.88 -2.12 7.25
C ILE A 24 -2.37 -1.84 7.17
N ILE A 25 -1.81 -1.91 5.96
CA ILE A 25 -0.40 -1.55 5.68
C ILE A 25 -0.35 -0.08 5.29
N CYS A 26 0.64 0.65 5.82
CA CYS A 26 0.91 2.04 5.48
C CYS A 26 2.16 2.13 4.62
N VAL A 27 2.00 2.74 3.45
CA VAL A 27 3.06 2.93 2.47
C VAL A 27 3.21 4.42 2.18
N TYR A 28 4.44 4.91 2.25
CA TYR A 28 4.76 6.30 1.97
C TYR A 28 5.27 6.42 0.53
N VAL A 29 4.60 7.27 -0.25
CA VAL A 29 4.98 7.64 -1.61
C VAL A 29 5.31 9.13 -1.61
N GLY A 30 6.56 9.45 -1.28
CA GLY A 30 6.99 10.83 -1.06
C GLY A 30 6.14 11.51 0.03
N PRO A 31 5.42 12.62 -0.28
CA PRO A 31 4.55 13.30 0.68
C PRO A 31 3.15 12.68 0.81
N LEU A 32 2.82 11.67 0.00
CA LEU A 32 1.51 11.03 -0.01
C LEU A 32 1.53 9.76 0.85
N GLN A 33 0.53 9.62 1.72
CA GLN A 33 0.40 8.45 2.57
C GLN A 33 -0.69 7.52 2.01
N VAL A 34 -0.30 6.31 1.61
CA VAL A 34 -1.19 5.31 1.01
C VAL A 34 -1.47 4.20 2.01
N PHE A 35 -2.75 3.85 2.11
CA PHE A 35 -3.24 2.85 3.03
C PHE A 35 -3.83 1.68 2.24
N VAL A 36 -3.38 0.47 2.54
CA VAL A 36 -3.88 -0.76 1.93
C VAL A 36 -4.63 -1.55 2.98
N ALA A 37 -5.92 -1.75 2.78
CA ALA A 37 -6.76 -2.52 3.69
C ALA A 37 -6.57 -4.03 3.50
N GLN A 38 -6.69 -4.84 4.56
CA GLN A 38 -6.59 -6.30 4.46
C GLN A 38 -7.56 -6.91 3.43
N LYS A 39 -8.76 -6.32 3.25
CA LYS A 39 -9.73 -6.73 2.21
C LYS A 39 -9.23 -6.47 0.77
N LEU A 40 -8.30 -5.53 0.61
CA LEU A 40 -7.66 -5.16 -0.64
C LEU A 40 -6.28 -5.83 -0.81
N MET A 41 -5.95 -6.77 0.08
CA MET A 41 -4.81 -7.67 -0.04
C MET A 41 -5.31 -9.04 -0.52
N PRO A 42 -4.44 -9.85 -1.16
CA PRO A 42 -4.71 -11.26 -1.37
C PRO A 42 -4.98 -11.94 -0.04
N ASN A 43 -5.91 -12.92 -0.02
CA ASN A 43 -6.27 -13.67 1.20
C ASN A 43 -5.11 -14.55 1.74
N ASP A 44 -4.08 -14.68 0.91
CA ASP A 44 -2.86 -15.41 1.14
C ASP A 44 -1.89 -14.67 2.08
N PHE A 45 -1.93 -13.33 2.06
CA PHE A 45 -1.12 -12.52 2.97
C PHE A 45 -1.61 -12.66 4.41
N LYS A 46 -0.80 -13.33 5.23
CA LYS A 46 -1.01 -13.47 6.67
C LYS A 46 -0.05 -12.57 7.42
N PHE A 47 -0.59 -11.89 8.43
CA PHE A 47 0.25 -11.18 9.38
C PHE A 47 0.91 -12.21 10.29
N ASP A 48 2.25 -12.21 10.32
CA ASP A 48 2.99 -13.03 11.25
C ASP A 48 3.16 -12.23 12.55
N SER A 49 2.63 -12.73 13.67
CA SER A 49 2.74 -12.03 14.96
C SER A 49 4.16 -12.04 15.55
N ASN A 50 5.09 -12.77 14.95
CA ASN A 50 6.47 -12.88 15.41
C ASN A 50 7.38 -11.78 14.83
N GLY A 51 6.90 -10.99 13.85
CA GLY A 51 7.63 -9.85 13.30
C GLY A 51 6.71 -8.77 12.71
N PRO A 52 7.20 -7.55 12.41
CA PRO A 52 6.43 -6.52 11.73
C PRO A 52 6.31 -6.81 10.22
N CYS A 53 6.05 -8.07 9.86
CA CYS A 53 6.05 -8.55 8.48
C CYS A 53 4.70 -9.18 8.10
N TYR A 54 4.25 -8.89 6.89
CA TYR A 54 3.15 -9.60 6.26
C TYR A 54 3.76 -10.61 5.29
N ARG A 55 3.43 -11.89 5.49
CA ARG A 55 3.94 -12.99 4.69
C ARG A 55 2.80 -13.53 3.84
N GLY A 56 2.89 -13.37 2.53
CA GLY A 56 2.20 -14.23 1.58
C GLY A 56 3.06 -15.45 1.27
N ASP A 57 2.48 -16.41 0.56
CA ASP A 57 3.15 -17.61 0.06
C ASP A 57 4.26 -17.25 -0.94
N ASP A 58 4.08 -16.18 -1.72
CA ASP A 58 5.04 -15.73 -2.76
C ASP A 58 5.86 -14.49 -2.37
N GLN A 59 5.35 -13.61 -1.51
CA GLN A 59 5.96 -12.30 -1.22
C GLN A 59 5.93 -11.92 0.27
N MET A 60 6.93 -11.18 0.76
CA MET A 60 7.08 -10.83 2.18
C MET A 60 7.24 -9.33 2.44
N ILE A 61 6.16 -8.65 2.81
CA ILE A 61 6.24 -7.21 3.09
C ILE A 61 6.87 -6.98 4.46
N GLU A 62 8.11 -6.49 4.46
CA GLU A 62 8.85 -6.10 5.65
C GLU A 62 8.80 -4.59 5.91
N LYS A 63 9.16 -4.19 7.14
CA LYS A 63 9.30 -2.79 7.52
C LYS A 63 10.48 -2.18 6.75
N ASN A 64 10.26 -1.05 6.07
CA ASN A 64 11.14 -0.43 5.08
C ASN A 64 11.23 -1.14 3.72
N GLY A 65 10.46 -2.22 3.50
CA GLY A 65 10.37 -2.85 2.19
C GLY A 65 9.71 -1.90 1.18
N GLN A 66 10.22 -1.90 -0.05
CA GLN A 66 9.54 -1.25 -1.16
C GLN A 66 8.37 -2.11 -1.61
N VAL A 67 7.20 -1.49 -1.77
CA VAL A 67 5.97 -2.15 -2.18
C VAL A 67 5.38 -1.38 -3.35
N ARG A 68 5.05 -2.10 -4.40
CA ARG A 68 4.24 -1.65 -5.52
C ARG A 68 2.78 -1.91 -5.19
N LEU A 69 1.98 -0.87 -5.27
CA LEU A 69 0.55 -0.90 -5.03
C LEU A 69 -0.14 -0.02 -6.06
N LYS A 70 -1.44 -0.22 -6.23
CA LYS A 70 -2.23 0.61 -7.12
C LYS A 70 -3.19 1.46 -6.32
N ILE A 71 -3.23 2.77 -6.59
CA ILE A 71 -4.18 3.66 -5.95
C ILE A 71 -5.55 3.46 -6.58
N VAL A 72 -6.53 3.14 -5.73
CA VAL A 72 -7.93 2.94 -6.12
C VAL A 72 -8.75 4.18 -5.80
N GLY A 73 -8.33 4.96 -4.80
CA GLY A 73 -8.98 6.20 -4.44
C GLY A 73 -8.12 7.09 -3.55
N LEU A 74 -8.49 8.36 -3.49
CA LEU A 74 -7.87 9.36 -2.63
C LEU A 74 -8.93 9.90 -1.69
N LYS A 75 -8.57 9.97 -0.42
CA LYS A 75 -9.34 10.55 0.65
C LYS A 75 -8.68 11.85 1.08
N HIS A 76 -9.33 12.96 0.73
CA HIS A 76 -8.86 14.29 1.11
C HIS A 76 -9.35 14.60 2.52
N GLN A 77 -8.43 14.81 3.46
CA GLN A 77 -8.73 15.33 4.79
C GLN A 77 -8.11 16.73 4.92
N ALA A 78 -8.64 17.56 5.82
CA ALA A 78 -8.30 18.99 5.90
C ALA A 78 -6.79 19.28 6.09
N THR A 79 -6.04 18.35 6.69
CA THR A 79 -4.61 18.53 7.01
C THR A 79 -3.70 17.61 6.20
N GLN A 80 -4.22 16.50 5.67
CA GLN A 80 -3.42 15.48 4.97
C GLN A 80 -4.22 14.83 3.84
N ILE A 81 -3.51 14.50 2.76
CA ILE A 81 -4.06 13.73 1.65
C ILE A 81 -3.68 12.28 1.90
N ASN A 82 -4.69 11.45 2.15
CA ASN A 82 -4.52 10.02 2.29
C ASN A 82 -5.00 9.34 1.02
N ALA A 83 -4.30 8.33 0.56
CA ALA A 83 -4.74 7.49 -0.54
C ALA A 83 -5.09 6.10 -0.05
N VAL A 84 -5.98 5.43 -0.77
CA VAL A 84 -6.36 4.05 -0.54
C VAL A 84 -5.87 3.25 -1.75
N GLY A 85 -5.04 2.25 -1.47
CA GLY A 85 -4.47 1.38 -2.48
C GLY A 85 -4.88 -0.08 -2.33
N THR A 86 -4.65 -0.84 -3.39
CA THR A 86 -4.78 -2.31 -3.40
C THR A 86 -3.48 -2.95 -3.84
N ILE A 87 -3.22 -4.15 -3.32
CA ILE A 87 -2.14 -5.05 -3.76
C ILE A 87 -2.70 -6.41 -4.20
N LYS A 88 -4.00 -6.46 -4.51
CA LYS A 88 -4.70 -7.70 -4.88
C LYS A 88 -4.54 -8.07 -6.36
N GLU A 89 -4.11 -7.13 -7.20
CA GLU A 89 -3.91 -7.41 -8.63
C GLU A 89 -2.59 -8.12 -8.89
N ASP A 90 -2.54 -8.86 -10.00
CA ASP A 90 -1.32 -9.45 -10.54
C ASP A 90 -0.24 -8.37 -10.74
N TYR A 91 1.02 -8.70 -10.42
CA TYR A 91 2.20 -7.80 -10.44
C TYR A 91 2.30 -6.77 -9.30
N LEU A 92 1.37 -6.74 -8.34
CA LEU A 92 1.46 -5.89 -7.16
C LEU A 92 2.04 -6.63 -5.95
N GLY A 93 2.69 -5.88 -5.05
CA GLY A 93 3.28 -6.39 -3.81
C GLY A 93 4.72 -5.91 -3.58
N GLN A 94 5.55 -6.68 -2.89
CA GLN A 94 6.93 -6.31 -2.57
C GLN A 94 7.78 -6.22 -3.84
N ILE A 95 8.55 -5.14 -3.94
CA ILE A 95 9.60 -4.98 -4.94
C ILE A 95 10.90 -5.38 -4.25
N GLN A 96 11.59 -6.37 -4.81
CA GLN A 96 12.86 -6.85 -4.30
C GLN A 96 14.03 -6.19 -5.02
#